data_AF-A0A4Q3DMM0-F1
#
_entry.id   AF-A0A4Q3DMM0-F1
#
_cell.length_a   1.000
_cell.length_b   1.000
_cell.length_c   1.000
_cell.angle_alpha   90.00
_cell.angle_beta   90.00
_cell.angle_gamma   90.00
#
_symmetry.space_group_name_H-M   'P 1'
#
loop_
_entity.id
_entity.type
_entity.pdbx_description
1 polymer ?
#
loop_
_entity_poly.entity_id
_entity_poly.type
_entity_poly.pdbx_seq_one_letter_code
_entity_poly.pdbx_strand_id
1 'polypeptide(L)'
;MFKGQTIERKRVASELHDNLNTKIVALKWRFEALNTSKYSEKDQKVLADFVKVLDDIYMDVRLISHNLLPAELETQGIVIALQKLLNNISNRNISFHFLTEGITQRLEPQLEHELYNITLELINNILKHSQATQAWVSLTQQDDRISLTVSDNG
;
A
#
# COMPACT_ATOMS: atom_id res chain seq x y z
N MET A 1 21.91 -18.00 1.99
CA MET A 1 20.62 -18.35 1.35
C MET A 1 19.66 -17.15 1.23
N PHE A 2 19.62 -16.21 2.19
CA PHE A 2 18.71 -15.06 2.16
C PHE A 2 18.89 -14.07 0.99
N LYS A 3 20.12 -13.76 0.55
CA LYS A 3 20.37 -12.78 -0.53
C LYS A 3 19.70 -13.12 -1.87
N GLY A 4 19.64 -14.41 -2.25
CA GLY A 4 19.05 -14.83 -3.53
C GLY A 4 17.53 -14.65 -3.59
N GLN A 5 16.84 -14.99 -2.50
CA GLN A 5 15.39 -14.76 -2.39
C GLN A 5 15.05 -13.26 -2.32
N THR A 6 15.85 -12.47 -1.62
CA THR A 6 15.66 -11.01 -1.57
C THR A 6 15.79 -10.36 -2.94
N ILE A 7 16.78 -10.78 -3.74
CA ILE A 7 16.98 -10.26 -5.11
C ILE A 7 15.79 -10.64 -6.00
N GLU A 8 15.35 -11.90 -5.95
CA GLU A 8 14.24 -12.35 -6.78
C GLU A 8 12.91 -11.70 -6.37
N ARG A 9 12.67 -11.51 -5.07
CA ARG A 9 11.52 -10.76 -4.58
C ARG A 9 11.54 -9.29 -5.02
N LYS A 10 12.71 -8.62 -4.96
CA LYS A 10 12.87 -7.25 -5.48
C LYS A 10 12.61 -7.17 -6.99
N ARG A 11 13.11 -8.14 -7.76
CA ARG A 11 12.87 -8.23 -9.21
C ARG A 11 11.38 -8.36 -9.52
N VAL A 12 10.69 -9.28 -8.84
CA VAL A 12 9.24 -9.51 -9.02
C VAL A 12 8.44 -8.28 -8.56
N ALA A 13 8.83 -7.63 -7.45
CA ALA A 13 8.16 -6.42 -6.97
C ALA A 13 8.21 -5.29 -8.00
N SER A 14 9.39 -5.06 -8.59
CA SER A 14 9.62 -4.03 -9.60
C SER A 14 8.90 -4.35 -10.91
N GLU A 15 8.92 -5.61 -11.37
CA GLU A 15 8.18 -6.01 -12.58
C GLU A 15 6.67 -5.85 -12.42
N LEU A 16 6.12 -6.20 -11.25
CA LEU A 16 4.70 -5.98 -10.95
C LEU A 16 4.37 -4.48 -10.86
N HIS A 17 5.20 -3.71 -10.16
CA HIS A 17 4.97 -2.29 -9.94
C HIS A 17 5.02 -1.50 -11.26
N ASP A 18 6.04 -1.70 -12.09
CA ASP A 18 6.25 -0.83 -13.25
C ASP A 18 5.44 -1.29 -14.46
N ASN A 19 5.29 -2.60 -14.66
CA ASN A 19 4.66 -3.13 -15.86
C ASN A 19 3.14 -3.28 -15.70
N LEU A 20 2.67 -3.70 -14.52
CA LEU A 20 1.24 -3.99 -14.31
C LEU A 20 0.46 -2.74 -13.90
N ASN A 21 0.95 -1.92 -12.95
CA ASN A 21 0.25 -0.70 -12.52
C ASN A 21 0.04 0.27 -13.68
N THR A 22 1.07 0.50 -14.50
CA THR A 22 0.99 1.39 -15.67
C THR A 22 -0.09 0.93 -16.65
N LYS A 23 -0.21 -0.39 -16.87
CA LYS A 23 -1.24 -0.95 -17.76
C LYS A 23 -2.65 -0.82 -17.17
N ILE A 24 -2.81 -1.07 -15.87
CA ILE A 24 -4.12 -0.98 -15.20
C ILE A 24 -4.61 0.46 -15.19
N VAL A 25 -3.74 1.44 -14.85
CA VAL A 25 -4.08 2.86 -14.88
C VAL A 25 -4.44 3.31 -16.30
N ALA A 26 -3.68 2.87 -17.32
CA ALA A 26 -4.00 3.18 -18.71
C ALA A 26 -5.35 2.59 -19.17
N LEU A 27 -5.68 1.37 -18.73
CA LEU A 27 -6.99 0.75 -18.97
C LEU A 27 -8.10 1.56 -18.30
N LYS A 28 -7.95 1.92 -17.02
CA LYS A 28 -8.91 2.76 -16.29
C LYS A 28 -9.19 4.07 -17.01
N TRP A 29 -8.15 4.81 -17.39
CA TRP A 29 -8.32 6.07 -18.14
C TRP A 29 -9.02 5.89 -19.49
N ARG A 30 -8.74 4.80 -20.21
CA ARG A 30 -9.43 4.49 -21.47
C ARG A 30 -10.92 4.25 -21.26
N PHE A 31 -11.30 3.57 -20.18
CA PHE A 31 -12.70 3.32 -19.85
C PHE A 31 -13.42 4.58 -19.36
N GLU A 32 -12.77 5.40 -18.52
CA GLU A 32 -13.30 6.68 -18.07
C GLU A 32 -13.48 7.68 -19.22
N ALA A 33 -12.67 7.57 -20.28
CA ALA A 33 -12.75 8.41 -21.48
C ALA A 33 -13.82 7.95 -22.50
N LEU A 34 -14.49 6.81 -22.29
CA LEU A 34 -15.54 6.36 -23.20
C LEU A 34 -16.72 7.32 -23.17
N ASN A 35 -17.20 7.73 -24.34
CA ASN A 35 -18.42 8.52 -24.45
C ASN A 35 -19.64 7.62 -24.24
N THR A 36 -20.19 7.66 -23.04
CA THR A 36 -21.33 6.82 -22.60
C THR A 36 -22.70 7.41 -22.94
N SER A 37 -22.76 8.55 -23.65
CA SER A 37 -24.02 9.24 -23.99
C SER A 37 -25.02 8.40 -24.80
N LYS A 38 -24.57 7.33 -25.46
CA LYS A 38 -25.40 6.40 -26.24
C LYS A 38 -25.63 5.05 -25.54
N TYR A 39 -25.07 4.86 -24.35
CA TYR A 39 -25.16 3.59 -23.62
C TYR A 39 -26.50 3.51 -22.90
N SER A 40 -27.08 2.31 -22.86
CA SER A 40 -28.24 2.07 -22.00
C SER A 40 -27.85 2.20 -20.53
N GLU A 41 -28.80 2.43 -19.62
CA GLU A 41 -28.54 2.44 -18.18
C GLU A 41 -27.84 1.15 -17.71
N LYS A 42 -28.20 0.01 -18.32
CA LYS A 42 -27.58 -1.29 -18.03
C LYS A 42 -26.10 -1.30 -18.44
N ASP A 43 -25.77 -0.78 -19.61
CA ASP A 43 -24.39 -0.74 -20.11
C ASP A 43 -23.52 0.23 -19.30
N GLN A 44 -24.09 1.37 -18.87
CA GLN A 44 -23.42 2.31 -17.97
C GLN A 44 -23.11 1.67 -16.61
N LYS A 45 -24.04 0.90 -16.05
CA LYS A 45 -23.84 0.17 -14.80
C LYS A 45 -22.74 -0.89 -14.93
N VAL A 46 -22.75 -1.66 -16.01
CA VAL A 46 -21.70 -2.65 -16.30
C VAL A 46 -20.34 -1.98 -16.41
N LEU A 47 -20.24 -0.84 -17.10
CA LEU A 47 -19.00 -0.08 -17.21
C LEU A 47 -18.50 0.41 -15.84
N ALA A 48 -19.39 0.94 -14.99
CA ALA A 48 -19.04 1.37 -13.65
C ALA A 48 -18.54 0.20 -12.77
N ASP A 49 -19.19 -0.96 -12.84
CA ASP A 49 -18.77 -2.17 -12.14
C ASP A 49 -17.38 -2.65 -12.63
N PHE A 50 -17.11 -2.57 -13.94
CA PHE A 50 -15.79 -2.88 -14.51
C PHE A 50 -14.69 -1.94 -13.99
N VAL A 51 -14.95 -0.63 -13.93
CA VAL A 51 -13.99 0.35 -13.39
C VAL A 51 -13.70 0.05 -11.92
N LYS A 52 -14.73 -0.34 -11.15
CA LYS A 52 -14.55 -0.74 -9.75
C LYS A 52 -13.65 -1.98 -9.61
N VAL A 53 -13.87 -3.01 -10.42
CA VAL A 53 -13.01 -4.21 -10.44
C VAL A 53 -11.56 -3.86 -10.83
N LEU A 54 -11.35 -2.92 -11.76
CA LEU A 54 -10.01 -2.45 -12.10
C LEU A 54 -9.33 -1.73 -10.93
N ASP A 55 -10.09 -0.96 -10.14
CA ASP A 55 -9.57 -0.32 -8.92
C ASP A 55 -9.19 -1.34 -7.85
N ASP A 56 -10.00 -2.39 -7.67
CA ASP A 56 -9.69 -3.48 -6.74
C ASP A 56 -8.41 -4.22 -7.16
N ILE A 57 -8.29 -4.58 -8.45
CA ILE A 57 -7.08 -5.23 -9.00
C ILE A 57 -5.85 -4.32 -8.86
N TYR A 58 -6.01 -3.02 -9.14
CA TYR A 58 -4.92 -2.05 -8.96
C TYR A 58 -4.43 -2.02 -7.51
N MET A 59 -5.35 -1.99 -6.55
CA MET A 59 -5.02 -1.97 -5.14
C MET A 59 -4.30 -3.25 -4.71
N ASP A 60 -4.81 -4.42 -5.12
CA ASP A 60 -4.20 -5.72 -4.82
C ASP A 60 -2.77 -5.84 -5.37
N VAL A 61 -2.55 -5.45 -6.62
CA VAL A 61 -1.23 -5.48 -7.25
C VAL A 61 -0.27 -4.55 -6.53
N ARG A 62 -0.72 -3.34 -6.18
CA ARG A 62 0.09 -2.37 -5.45
C ARG A 62 0.50 -2.89 -4.07
N LEU A 63 -0.41 -3.54 -3.37
CA LEU A 63 -0.13 -4.18 -2.09
C LEU A 63 0.86 -5.33 -2.23
N ILE A 64 0.70 -6.21 -3.22
CA ILE A 64 1.63 -7.32 -3.50
C ILE A 64 3.04 -6.79 -3.80
N SER A 65 3.16 -5.76 -4.63
CA SER A 65 4.45 -5.10 -4.90
C SER A 65 5.12 -4.58 -3.63
N HIS A 66 4.36 -4.01 -2.70
CA HIS A 66 4.89 -3.51 -1.42
C HIS A 66 5.17 -4.62 -0.39
N ASN A 67 4.45 -5.76 -0.43
CA ASN A 67 4.71 -6.94 0.40
C ASN A 67 6.03 -7.67 0.03
N LEU A 68 6.53 -7.48 -1.19
CA LEU A 68 7.64 -8.30 -1.69
C LEU A 68 9.00 -7.89 -1.11
N LEU A 69 9.27 -6.60 -0.85
CA LEU A 69 10.37 -6.09 -0.01
C LEU A 69 10.45 -4.56 -0.16
N PRO A 70 10.46 -3.77 0.92
CA PRO A 70 10.75 -2.35 0.81
C PRO A 70 12.27 -2.24 0.72
N ALA A 71 12.81 -1.93 -0.46
CA ALA A 71 14.25 -1.66 -0.58
C ALA A 71 14.71 -0.56 0.39
N GLU A 72 13.78 0.31 0.75
CA GLU A 72 13.89 1.37 1.75
C GLU A 72 14.00 0.84 3.17
N LEU A 73 13.34 -0.26 3.50
CA LEU A 73 13.45 -0.85 4.83
C LEU A 73 14.88 -1.31 5.07
N GLU A 74 15.54 -1.91 4.07
CA GLU A 74 16.93 -2.35 4.17
C GLU A 74 17.95 -1.20 4.19
N THR A 75 17.68 -0.12 3.44
CA THR A 75 18.66 0.96 3.23
C THR A 75 18.45 2.20 4.11
N GLN A 76 17.21 2.46 4.53
CA GLN A 76 16.77 3.70 5.19
C GLN A 76 16.08 3.44 6.55
N GLY A 77 15.76 2.19 6.87
CA GLY A 77 15.13 1.79 8.14
C GLY A 77 13.61 1.95 8.16
N ILE A 78 13.00 1.51 9.25
CA ILE A 78 11.54 1.34 9.37
C ILE A 78 10.75 2.64 9.22
N VAL A 79 11.23 3.75 9.79
CA VAL A 79 10.52 5.04 9.77
C VAL A 79 10.31 5.53 8.34
N ILE A 80 11.38 5.53 7.54
CA ILE A 80 11.33 5.96 6.14
C ILE A 80 10.52 4.99 5.28
N ALA A 81 10.65 3.69 5.54
CA ALA A 81 9.90 2.66 4.83
C ALA A 81 8.39 2.81 5.05
N LEU A 82 7.93 2.99 6.29
CA LEU A 82 6.52 3.19 6.60
C LEU A 82 5.98 4.50 6.04
N GLN A 83 6.74 5.60 6.15
CA GLN A 83 6.32 6.88 5.56
C GLN A 83 6.08 6.75 4.05
N LYS A 84 6.98 6.08 3.32
CA LYS A 84 6.85 5.86 1.88
C LYS A 84 5.70 4.91 1.55
N LEU A 85 5.55 3.81 2.29
CA LEU A 85 4.42 2.89 2.15
C LEU A 85 3.10 3.66 2.24
N LEU A 86 2.90 4.42 3.32
CA LEU A 86 1.67 5.16 3.61
C LEU A 86 1.39 6.26 2.58
N ASN A 87 2.41 6.97 2.13
CA ASN A 87 2.28 7.96 1.06
C ASN A 87 1.88 7.32 -0.27
N ASN A 88 2.42 6.13 -0.57
CA ASN A 88 2.08 5.43 -1.80
C ASN A 88 0.64 4.95 -1.77
N ILE A 89 0.21 4.24 -0.72
CA ILE A 89 -1.14 3.67 -0.67
C ILE A 89 -2.24 4.73 -0.50
N SER A 90 -1.91 5.89 0.08
CA SER A 90 -2.85 7.02 0.19
C SER A 90 -3.37 7.42 -1.18
N ASN A 91 -4.68 7.65 -1.27
CA ASN A 91 -5.35 8.01 -2.52
C ASN A 91 -6.56 8.91 -2.25
N ARG A 92 -7.44 9.09 -3.24
CA ARG A 92 -8.62 9.96 -3.11
C ARG A 92 -9.70 9.42 -2.15
N ASN A 93 -9.68 8.11 -1.88
CA ASN A 93 -10.69 7.43 -1.08
C ASN A 93 -10.28 7.32 0.40
N ILE A 94 -8.99 7.18 0.69
CA ILE A 94 -8.45 7.09 2.06
C ILE A 94 -7.13 7.84 2.20
N SER A 95 -7.00 8.60 3.29
CA SER A 95 -5.78 9.31 3.66
C SER A 95 -5.11 8.65 4.87
N PHE A 96 -3.82 8.34 4.75
CA PHE A 96 -3.01 7.82 5.86
C PHE A 96 -2.15 8.93 6.47
N HIS A 97 -2.11 8.98 7.80
CA HIS A 97 -1.29 9.88 8.59
C HIS A 97 -0.24 9.07 9.35
N PHE A 98 1.02 9.48 9.28
CA PHE A 98 2.11 8.82 10.00
C PHE A 98 2.69 9.74 11.07
N LEU A 99 2.80 9.21 12.29
CA LEU A 99 3.47 9.87 13.41
C LEU A 99 4.62 8.97 13.89
N THR A 100 5.78 9.57 14.14
CA THR A 100 6.91 8.88 14.75
C THR A 100 7.49 9.71 15.88
N GLU A 101 7.87 9.06 16.99
CA GLU A 101 8.46 9.72 18.14
C GLU A 101 9.49 8.80 18.83
N GLY A 102 10.59 9.36 19.32
CA GLY A 102 11.61 8.63 20.10
C GLY A 102 12.51 7.67 19.31
N ILE A 103 12.14 7.27 18.09
CA ILE A 103 12.98 6.42 17.22
C ILE A 103 14.10 7.28 16.61
N THR A 104 15.27 7.27 17.24
CA THR A 104 16.44 8.08 16.80
C THR A 104 17.54 7.24 16.16
N GLN A 105 17.52 5.93 16.38
CA GLN A 105 18.47 4.97 15.81
C GLN A 105 17.73 3.87 15.08
N ARG A 106 18.47 3.15 14.23
CA ARG A 106 17.94 1.96 13.59
C ARG A 106 17.64 0.88 14.61
N LEU A 107 16.49 0.24 14.44
CA LEU A 107 16.16 -0.94 15.21
C LEU A 107 16.94 -2.14 14.67
N GLU A 108 16.94 -3.22 15.45
CA GLU A 108 17.49 -4.48 14.97
C GLU A 108 16.74 -4.93 13.69
N PRO A 109 17.45 -5.38 12.64
CA PRO A 109 16.83 -5.64 11.33
C PRO A 109 15.64 -6.60 11.35
N GLN A 110 15.71 -7.67 12.15
CA GLN A 110 14.60 -8.61 12.28
C GLN A 110 13.37 -7.92 12.87
N LEU A 111 13.54 -7.07 13.89
CA LEU A 111 12.46 -6.27 14.45
C LEU A 111 11.88 -5.25 13.46
N GLU A 112 12.72 -4.58 12.66
CA GLU A 112 12.25 -3.69 11.58
C GLU A 112 11.36 -4.45 10.59
N HIS A 113 11.77 -5.66 10.19
CA HIS A 113 11.00 -6.52 9.28
C HIS A 113 9.66 -6.96 9.88
N GLU A 114 9.64 -7.34 11.15
CA GLU A 114 8.41 -7.77 11.83
C GLU A 114 7.42 -6.61 11.97
N LEU A 115 7.88 -5.44 12.42
CA LEU A 115 7.04 -4.24 12.53
C LEU A 115 6.48 -3.81 11.18
N TYR A 116 7.28 -3.88 10.12
CA TYR A 116 6.83 -3.57 8.76
C TYR A 116 5.70 -4.51 8.32
N ASN A 117 5.89 -5.82 8.48
CA ASN A 117 4.88 -6.82 8.08
C ASN A 117 3.59 -6.69 8.89
N ILE A 118 3.69 -6.45 10.20
CA ILE A 118 2.51 -6.21 11.07
C ILE A 118 1.75 -4.97 10.57
N THR A 119 2.47 -3.87 10.32
CA THR A 119 1.85 -2.62 9.85
C THR A 119 1.13 -2.84 8.51
N LEU A 120 1.76 -3.57 7.61
CA LEU A 120 1.25 -3.88 6.28
C LEU A 120 -0.05 -4.71 6.34
N GLU A 121 -0.11 -5.71 7.22
CA GLU A 121 -1.32 -6.51 7.41
C GLU A 121 -2.47 -5.68 8.01
N LEU A 122 -2.18 -4.81 8.97
CA LEU A 122 -3.18 -3.91 9.56
C LEU A 122 -3.73 -2.93 8.53
N ILE A 123 -2.85 -2.35 7.70
CA ILE A 123 -3.25 -1.51 6.56
C ILE A 123 -4.12 -2.29 5.58
N ASN A 124 -3.77 -3.54 5.26
CA ASN A 124 -4.58 -4.38 4.36
C ASN A 124 -5.99 -4.59 4.91
N ASN A 125 -6.10 -4.84 6.21
CA ASN A 125 -7.41 -4.99 6.86
C ASN A 125 -8.24 -3.71 6.75
N ILE A 126 -7.63 -2.55 6.97
CA ILE A 126 -8.30 -1.25 6.78
C ILE A 126 -8.79 -1.13 5.33
N LEU A 127 -7.90 -1.28 4.35
CA LEU A 127 -8.23 -1.10 2.93
C LEU A 127 -9.33 -2.05 2.44
N LYS A 128 -9.39 -3.27 2.98
CA LYS A 128 -10.37 -4.29 2.57
C LYS A 128 -11.70 -4.20 3.32
N HIS A 129 -11.71 -3.75 4.57
CA HIS A 129 -12.84 -3.99 5.46
C HIS A 129 -13.41 -2.73 6.15
N SER A 130 -12.62 -1.68 6.37
CA SER A 130 -13.05 -0.53 7.20
C SER A 130 -14.06 0.41 6.52
N GLN A 131 -13.97 0.56 5.19
CA GLN A 131 -14.59 1.71 4.49
C GLN A 131 -14.12 3.07 5.06
N ALA A 132 -12.99 3.10 5.77
CA ALA A 132 -12.42 4.29 6.37
C ALA A 132 -12.00 5.30 5.29
N THR A 133 -12.16 6.57 5.62
CA THR A 133 -11.66 7.70 4.83
C THR A 133 -10.36 8.27 5.41
N GLN A 134 -10.05 7.93 6.67
CA GLN A 134 -8.84 8.35 7.37
C GLN A 134 -8.28 7.20 8.21
N ALA A 135 -6.95 7.08 8.21
CA ALA A 135 -6.23 6.16 9.06
C ALA A 135 -4.95 6.81 9.62
N TRP A 136 -4.56 6.39 10.81
CA TRP A 136 -3.40 6.87 11.55
C TRP A 136 -2.51 5.69 11.90
N VAL A 137 -1.22 5.84 11.63
CA VAL A 137 -0.17 4.93 12.04
C VAL A 137 0.81 5.70 12.92
N SER A 138 1.07 5.17 14.10
CA SER A 138 2.02 5.73 15.04
C SER A 138 3.07 4.70 15.41
N LEU A 139 4.35 5.06 15.27
CA LEU A 139 5.47 4.27 15.75
C LEU A 139 6.27 5.09 16.76
N THR A 140 6.20 4.71 18.03
CA THR A 140 6.86 5.43 19.10
C THR A 140 7.83 4.53 19.86
N GLN A 141 8.93 5.12 20.33
CA GLN A 141 9.85 4.46 21.24
C GLN A 141 9.96 5.27 22.53
N GLN A 142 9.73 4.59 23.65
CA GLN A 142 9.97 5.14 24.99
C GLN A 142 10.78 4.12 25.78
N ASP A 143 11.98 4.52 26.21
CA ASP A 143 12.97 3.63 26.84
C ASP A 143 13.22 2.39 25.95
N ASP A 144 13.12 1.20 26.53
CA ASP A 144 13.30 -0.09 25.84
C ASP A 144 11.99 -0.64 25.24
N ARG A 145 10.96 0.20 25.09
CA ARG A 145 9.66 -0.23 24.54
C ARG A 145 9.34 0.49 23.24
N ILE A 146 8.89 -0.31 22.28
CA ILE A 146 8.39 0.17 21.00
C ILE A 146 6.89 -0.06 20.96
N SER A 147 6.13 0.97 20.61
CA SER A 147 4.69 0.91 20.43
C SER A 147 4.35 1.24 18.98
N LEU A 148 3.66 0.29 18.34
CA LEU A 148 3.03 0.46 17.05
C LEU A 148 1.52 0.53 17.27
N THR A 149 0.90 1.63 16.84
CA THR A 149 -0.56 1.82 16.86
C THR A 149 -1.04 2.07 15.44
N VAL A 150 -2.08 1.34 15.03
CA VAL A 150 -2.78 1.56 13.77
C VAL A 150 -4.26 1.70 14.09
N SER A 151 -4.87 2.79 13.62
CA SER A 151 -6.28 3.10 13.86
C SER A 151 -6.88 3.76 12.64
N ASP A 152 -8.18 3.61 12.44
CA ASP A 152 -8.93 4.19 11.34
C ASP A 152 -10.29 4.72 11.82
N ASN A 153 -11.04 5.37 10.93
CA ASN A 153 -12.36 5.94 11.23
C ASN A 153 -13.56 5.11 10.73
N GLY A 154 -13.39 3.79 10.52
CA GLY A 154 -14.41 2.88 10.00
C GLY A 154 -14.33 1.45 10.54
#